data_AF-A0A848DBH9-F1
#
_entry.id   AF-A0A848DBH9-F1
#
_cell.length_a   1.000
_cell.length_b   1.000
_cell.length_c   1.000
_cell.angle_alpha   90.00
_cell.angle_beta   90.00
_cell.angle_gamma   90.00
#
_symmetry.space_group_name_H-M   'P 1'
#
loop_
_entity.id
_entity.type
_entity.pdbx_description
1 polymer ?
#
loop_
_entity_poly.entity_id
_entity_poly.type
_entity_poly.pdbx_seq_one_letter_code
_entity_poly.pdbx_strand_id
1 'polypeptide(L)'
;MSYHFIYDLTRLPGEFFKNITEMVSKQKLHEKQENVSENIVRESRVDKILGIRLEDAISVVEDLVDIQIKNLVYEEGFKKARKKVLLVSHCCRKYMDSRCKAEFNPEFSSYFCNHCLPDCLANRATVLGEEKGYKVFILPGGSCIHKILGNTNCDAVLGIACPDEIKLGIEFVESKGLPIKGILLTKNGCANTEFNLDSLKEALV
;
A
#
# COMPACT_ATOMS: atom_id res chain seq x y z
N MET A 1 -11.18 1.47 10.10
CA MET A 1 -11.23 1.91 8.69
C MET A 1 -11.78 3.31 8.70
N SER A 2 -11.04 4.29 8.18
CA SER A 2 -11.52 5.67 8.09
C SER A 2 -12.56 5.82 6.97
N TYR A 3 -12.50 4.95 5.96
CA TYR A 3 -13.58 4.83 4.98
C TYR A 3 -14.74 4.01 5.52
N HIS A 4 -15.93 4.58 5.43
CA HIS A 4 -17.19 3.88 5.70
C HIS A 4 -17.78 3.23 4.43
N PHE A 5 -16.97 3.08 3.38
CA PHE A 5 -17.36 2.54 2.08
C PHE A 5 -16.28 1.58 1.53
N ILE A 6 -16.70 0.75 0.57
CA ILE A 6 -15.82 -0.15 -0.19
C ILE A 6 -15.74 0.37 -1.63
N TYR A 7 -14.55 0.28 -2.21
CA TYR A 7 -14.30 0.60 -3.61
C TYR A 7 -13.51 -0.53 -4.29
N ASP A 8 -13.56 -0.52 -5.62
CA ASP A 8 -12.77 -1.41 -6.46
C ASP A 8 -12.19 -0.60 -7.64
N LEU A 9 -10.94 -0.18 -7.49
CA LEU A 9 -10.19 0.60 -8.47
C LEU A 9 -9.91 -0.20 -9.75
N THR A 10 -10.06 -1.53 -9.76
CA THR A 10 -9.90 -2.32 -10.99
C THR A 10 -10.97 -1.99 -12.03
N ARG A 11 -12.06 -1.35 -11.61
CA ARG A 11 -13.14 -0.88 -12.49
C ARG A 11 -12.79 0.41 -13.23
N LEU A 12 -11.74 1.13 -12.81
CA LEU A 12 -11.29 2.35 -13.46
C LEU A 12 -10.40 2.03 -14.68
N PRO A 13 -10.48 2.82 -15.75
CA PRO A 13 -9.67 2.60 -16.94
C PRO A 13 -8.19 2.85 -16.65
N GLY A 14 -7.29 2.17 -17.36
CA GLY A 14 -5.83 2.38 -17.23
C GLY A 14 -5.39 3.83 -17.49
N GLU A 15 -6.14 4.57 -18.30
CA GLU A 15 -5.91 6.00 -18.58
C GLU A 15 -6.03 6.88 -17.33
N PHE A 16 -6.92 6.53 -16.39
CA PHE A 16 -7.04 7.24 -15.12
C PHE A 16 -5.73 7.20 -14.32
N PHE A 17 -5.09 6.03 -14.24
CA PHE A 17 -3.82 5.87 -13.52
C PHE A 17 -2.65 6.58 -14.23
N LYS A 18 -2.67 6.63 -15.56
CA LYS A 18 -1.72 7.44 -16.34
C LYS A 18 -1.85 8.92 -16.01
N ASN A 19 -3.09 9.43 -15.97
CA ASN A 19 -3.35 10.83 -15.63
C ASN A 19 -2.86 11.19 -14.23
N ILE A 20 -3.08 10.32 -13.24
CA ILE A 20 -2.52 10.49 -11.89
C ILE A 20 -0.99 10.56 -11.95
N THR A 21 -0.35 9.63 -12.65
CA THR A 21 1.11 9.56 -12.74
C THR A 21 1.69 10.82 -13.40
N GLU A 22 1.09 11.27 -14.51
CA GLU A 22 1.48 12.50 -15.17
C GLU A 22 1.34 13.72 -14.27
N MET A 23 0.24 13.81 -13.53
CA MET A 23 0.01 14.90 -12.59
C MET A 23 1.08 14.94 -11.50
N VAL A 24 1.35 13.79 -10.87
CA VAL A 24 2.38 13.64 -9.83
C VAL A 24 3.76 14.04 -10.37
N SER A 25 4.07 13.73 -11.63
CA SER A 25 5.35 14.11 -12.27
C SER A 25 5.48 15.60 -12.59
N LYS A 26 4.36 16.28 -12.90
CA LYS A 26 4.32 17.70 -13.32
C LYS A 26 4.29 18.67 -12.13
N GLN A 27 3.92 18.21 -10.93
CA GLN A 27 3.74 19.07 -9.78
C GLN A 27 5.07 19.46 -9.10
N LYS A 28 5.22 20.77 -8.83
CA LYS A 28 6.09 21.27 -7.74
C LYS A 28 5.33 21.06 -6.43
N LEU A 29 5.99 20.44 -5.45
CA LEU A 29 5.49 19.86 -4.19
C LEU A 29 4.70 20.79 -3.21
N HIS A 30 4.04 21.87 -3.63
CA HIS A 30 3.56 22.92 -2.71
C HIS A 30 2.19 23.60 -2.98
N GLU A 31 1.43 23.28 -4.03
CA GLU A 31 0.10 23.91 -4.25
C GLU A 31 -1.06 23.01 -3.81
N LYS A 32 -2.05 23.59 -3.09
CA LYS A 32 -3.24 22.91 -2.55
C LYS A 32 -3.97 22.08 -3.62
N GLN A 33 -4.15 20.78 -3.36
CA GLN A 33 -4.72 19.78 -4.27
C GLN A 33 -6.25 19.82 -4.43
N GLU A 34 -6.98 20.54 -3.55
CA GLU A 34 -8.45 20.45 -3.41
C GLU A 34 -9.19 20.59 -4.76
N ASN A 35 -8.71 21.42 -5.68
CA ASN A 35 -9.35 21.61 -6.99
C ASN A 35 -8.93 20.58 -8.05
N VAL A 36 -7.75 19.98 -7.95
CA VAL A 36 -7.22 19.09 -9.00
C VAL A 36 -7.81 17.69 -8.87
N SER A 37 -7.86 17.16 -7.64
CA SER A 37 -8.46 15.85 -7.37
C SER A 37 -9.94 15.84 -7.71
N GLU A 38 -10.67 16.93 -7.39
CA GLU A 38 -12.06 17.10 -7.77
C GLU A 38 -12.26 17.09 -9.30
N ASN A 39 -11.42 17.82 -10.05
CA ASN A 39 -11.50 17.82 -11.51
C ASN A 39 -11.28 16.42 -12.09
N ILE A 40 -10.27 15.69 -11.61
CA ILE A 40 -9.99 14.31 -12.06
C ILE A 40 -11.19 13.41 -11.80
N VAL A 41 -11.77 13.49 -10.60
CA VAL A 41 -12.95 12.69 -10.22
C VAL A 41 -14.12 12.97 -11.15
N ARG A 42 -14.39 14.25 -11.45
CA ARG A 42 -15.50 14.66 -12.31
C ARG A 42 -15.29 14.26 -13.78
N GLU A 43 -14.10 14.50 -14.33
CA GLU A 43 -13.76 14.17 -15.71
C GLU A 43 -13.77 12.65 -15.95
N SER A 44 -13.17 11.89 -15.03
CA SER A 44 -13.08 10.43 -15.11
C SER A 44 -14.33 9.73 -14.55
N ARG A 45 -15.29 10.48 -13.99
CA ARG A 45 -16.53 9.99 -13.38
C ARG A 45 -16.28 8.90 -12.33
N VAL A 46 -15.25 9.09 -11.51
CA VAL A 46 -14.75 8.07 -10.56
C VAL A 46 -15.83 7.67 -9.57
N ASP A 47 -16.56 8.65 -9.03
CA ASP A 47 -17.70 8.46 -8.13
C ASP A 47 -18.75 7.49 -8.72
N LYS A 48 -19.12 7.70 -9.99
CA LYS A 48 -20.11 6.87 -10.69
C LYS A 48 -19.60 5.48 -10.99
N ILE A 49 -18.33 5.35 -11.38
CA ILE A 49 -17.73 4.05 -11.70
C ILE A 49 -17.58 3.21 -10.43
N LEU A 50 -17.12 3.82 -9.33
CA LEU A 50 -16.95 3.14 -8.06
C LEU A 50 -18.27 2.92 -7.32
N GLY A 51 -19.31 3.72 -7.62
CA GLY A 51 -20.61 3.66 -6.96
C GLY A 51 -20.59 4.24 -5.54
N ILE A 52 -19.80 5.29 -5.34
CA ILE A 52 -19.60 5.96 -4.05
C ILE A 52 -19.97 7.45 -4.17
N ARG A 53 -20.03 8.16 -3.04
CA ARG A 53 -20.33 9.60 -3.06
C ARG A 53 -19.17 10.39 -3.68
N LEU A 54 -19.48 11.57 -4.19
CA LEU A 54 -18.47 12.42 -4.83
C LEU A 54 -17.33 12.76 -3.85
N GLU A 55 -17.67 13.10 -2.61
CA GLU A 55 -16.70 13.47 -1.57
C GLU A 55 -15.79 12.28 -1.19
N ASP A 56 -16.36 11.08 -1.18
CA ASP A 56 -15.64 9.83 -0.93
C ASP A 56 -14.67 9.53 -2.09
N ALA A 57 -15.11 9.75 -3.34
CA ALA A 57 -14.25 9.58 -4.51
C ALA A 57 -13.10 10.59 -4.54
N ILE A 58 -13.34 11.85 -4.18
CA ILE A 58 -12.30 12.87 -4.04
C ILE A 58 -11.26 12.41 -3.01
N SER A 59 -11.70 11.97 -1.83
CA SER A 59 -10.81 11.48 -0.78
C SER A 59 -9.93 10.31 -1.24
N VAL A 60 -10.50 9.35 -1.99
CA VAL A 60 -9.74 8.23 -2.57
C VAL A 60 -8.67 8.72 -3.55
N VAL A 61 -9.00 9.70 -4.40
CA VAL A 61 -8.04 10.26 -5.37
C VAL A 61 -6.95 11.05 -4.67
N GLU A 62 -7.26 11.88 -3.69
CA GLU A 62 -6.27 12.61 -2.88
C GLU A 62 -5.30 11.64 -2.20
N ASP A 63 -5.82 10.58 -1.58
CA ASP A 63 -5.01 9.54 -0.96
C ASP A 63 -4.09 8.82 -1.95
N LEU A 64 -4.59 8.49 -3.14
CA LEU A 64 -3.80 7.90 -4.22
C LEU A 64 -2.65 8.83 -4.61
N VAL A 65 -2.95 10.12 -4.81
CA VAL A 65 -1.99 11.14 -5.25
C VAL A 65 -0.92 11.36 -4.20
N ASP A 66 -1.30 11.58 -2.93
CA ASP A 66 -0.37 11.79 -1.83
C ASP A 66 0.63 10.64 -1.70
N ILE A 67 0.15 9.41 -1.80
CA ILE A 67 1.00 8.23 -1.67
C ILE A 67 1.91 8.08 -2.89
N GLN A 68 1.46 8.41 -4.11
CA GLN A 68 2.34 8.41 -5.28
C GLN A 68 3.40 9.51 -5.22
N ILE A 69 3.08 10.68 -4.67
CA ILE A 69 4.07 11.74 -4.42
C ILE A 69 5.14 11.23 -3.45
N LYS A 70 4.74 10.61 -2.33
CA LYS A 70 5.68 10.03 -1.37
C LYS A 70 6.55 8.93 -2.01
N ASN A 71 5.95 8.06 -2.83
CA ASN A 71 6.69 7.06 -3.58
C ASN A 71 7.77 7.68 -4.48
N LEU A 72 7.44 8.76 -5.19
CA LEU A 72 8.37 9.47 -6.06
C LEU A 72 9.50 10.14 -5.26
N VAL A 73 9.17 10.78 -4.14
CA VAL A 73 10.16 11.45 -3.26
C VAL A 73 11.18 10.46 -2.71
N TYR A 74 10.75 9.26 -2.30
CA TYR A 74 11.64 8.25 -1.71
C TYR A 74 12.27 7.29 -2.71
N GLU A 75 11.94 7.38 -4.00
CA GLU A 75 12.38 6.46 -5.05
C GLU A 75 13.90 6.23 -5.03
N GLU A 76 14.69 7.32 -5.03
CA GLU A 76 16.15 7.23 -5.06
C GLU A 76 16.76 6.73 -3.76
N GLY A 77 16.18 7.10 -2.62
CA GLY A 77 16.61 6.58 -1.30
C GLY A 77 16.32 5.08 -1.19
N PHE A 78 15.15 4.67 -1.68
CA PHE A 78 14.69 3.29 -1.67
C PHE A 78 15.56 2.38 -2.55
N LYS A 79 15.97 2.85 -3.75
CA LYS A 79 16.90 2.10 -4.62
C LYS A 79 18.27 1.86 -3.99
N LYS A 80 18.78 2.82 -3.21
CA LYS A 80 20.10 2.73 -2.56
C LYS A 80 20.10 1.84 -1.31
N ALA A 81 18.92 1.56 -0.75
CA ALA A 81 18.78 0.73 0.44
C ALA A 81 19.18 -0.73 0.16
N ARG A 82 19.90 -1.33 1.12
CA ARG A 82 20.37 -2.73 0.99
C ARG A 82 19.50 -3.69 1.76
N LYS A 83 19.10 -3.32 2.98
CA LYS A 83 18.22 -4.14 3.82
C LYS A 83 16.80 -3.62 3.73
N LYS A 84 15.92 -4.34 3.04
CA LYS A 84 14.55 -3.88 2.80
C LYS A 84 13.55 -4.76 3.53
N VAL A 85 12.49 -4.13 4.02
CA VAL A 85 11.37 -4.82 4.67
C VAL A 85 10.12 -4.64 3.82
N LEU A 86 9.37 -5.72 3.64
CA LEU A 86 8.05 -5.70 3.01
C LEU A 86 6.99 -5.94 4.10
N LEU A 87 6.11 -4.97 4.28
CA LEU A 87 4.98 -5.04 5.20
C LEU A 87 3.71 -5.29 4.39
N VAL A 88 3.06 -6.41 4.62
CA VAL A 88 1.83 -6.79 3.93
C VAL A 88 0.66 -6.73 4.91
N SER A 89 -0.42 -6.05 4.57
CA SER A 89 -1.61 -6.04 5.44
C SER A 89 -2.17 -7.45 5.62
N HIS A 90 -2.64 -7.78 6.82
CA HIS A 90 -3.30 -9.06 7.07
C HIS A 90 -4.55 -9.25 6.20
N CYS A 91 -5.21 -8.17 5.77
CA CYS A 91 -6.35 -8.19 4.85
C CYS A 91 -6.04 -8.91 3.51
N CYS A 92 -4.77 -8.89 3.07
CA CYS A 92 -4.31 -9.61 1.87
C CYS A 92 -4.33 -11.14 2.02
N ARG A 93 -4.55 -11.67 3.23
CA ARG A 93 -4.70 -13.12 3.42
C ARG A 93 -6.01 -13.58 2.79
N LYS A 94 -5.95 -14.71 2.09
CA LYS A 94 -7.15 -15.34 1.52
C LYS A 94 -8.15 -15.80 2.60
N TYR A 95 -7.64 -16.25 3.75
CA TYR A 95 -8.44 -16.67 4.89
C TYR A 95 -7.92 -16.08 6.20
N MET A 96 -8.82 -15.56 7.04
CA MET A 96 -8.50 -15.01 8.37
C MET A 96 -8.62 -16.04 9.49
N ASP A 97 -9.10 -17.24 9.18
CA ASP A 97 -9.26 -18.35 10.11
C ASP A 97 -8.13 -19.39 9.99
N SER A 98 -8.34 -20.56 10.60
CA SER A 98 -7.39 -21.68 10.69
C SER A 98 -7.00 -22.32 9.35
N ARG A 99 -7.64 -21.94 8.24
CA ARG A 99 -7.22 -22.36 6.89
C ARG A 99 -5.92 -21.70 6.47
N CYS A 100 -5.68 -20.46 6.89
CA CYS A 100 -4.38 -19.84 6.71
C CYS A 100 -3.41 -20.40 7.76
N LYS A 101 -2.25 -20.88 7.30
CA LYS A 101 -1.21 -21.44 8.16
C LYS A 101 -0.15 -20.44 8.55
N ALA A 102 -0.38 -19.14 8.36
CA ALA A 102 0.55 -18.11 8.78
C ALA A 102 0.78 -18.17 10.30
N GLU A 103 2.02 -18.08 10.73
CA GLU A 103 2.41 -18.22 12.14
C GLU A 103 2.63 -16.85 12.77
N PHE A 104 2.04 -16.62 13.94
CA PHE A 104 2.22 -15.37 14.66
C PHE A 104 3.51 -15.40 15.47
N ASN A 105 4.34 -14.37 15.32
CA ASN A 105 5.52 -14.17 16.13
C ASN A 105 5.31 -12.98 17.09
N PRO A 106 5.29 -13.22 18.41
CA PRO A 106 5.09 -12.18 19.42
C PRO A 106 6.15 -11.07 19.43
N GLU A 107 7.40 -11.39 19.09
CA GLU A 107 8.56 -10.47 19.09
C GLU A 107 8.31 -9.29 18.14
N PHE A 108 7.80 -9.60 16.95
CA PHE A 108 7.45 -8.61 15.93
C PHE A 108 5.97 -8.21 15.98
N SER A 109 5.15 -8.95 16.73
CA SER A 109 3.69 -8.85 16.75
C SER A 109 3.08 -8.92 15.34
N SER A 110 3.63 -9.80 14.50
CA SER A 110 3.27 -9.97 13.10
C SER A 110 3.19 -11.44 12.74
N TYR A 111 2.55 -11.75 11.63
CA TYR A 111 2.50 -13.08 11.07
C TYR A 111 3.60 -13.29 10.02
N PHE A 112 4.09 -14.52 9.92
CA PHE A 112 4.94 -15.00 8.83
C PHE A 112 4.15 -15.96 7.95
N CYS A 113 4.25 -15.81 6.63
CA CYS A 113 3.52 -16.66 5.70
C CYS A 113 4.18 -18.04 5.62
N ASN A 114 3.40 -19.11 5.81
CA ASN A 114 3.86 -20.49 5.60
C ASN A 114 3.46 -21.04 4.21
N HIS A 115 3.25 -20.16 3.23
CA HIS A 115 2.97 -20.49 1.82
C HIS A 115 1.84 -21.51 1.57
N CYS A 116 0.82 -21.55 2.44
CA CYS A 116 -0.17 -22.63 2.43
C CYS A 116 -1.05 -22.70 1.18
N LEU A 117 -1.23 -21.59 0.45
CA LEU A 117 -2.04 -21.52 -0.78
C LEU A 117 -1.38 -20.63 -1.84
N PRO A 118 -1.07 -21.15 -3.04
CA PRO A 118 -0.38 -20.40 -4.10
C PRO A 118 -1.14 -19.16 -4.60
N ASP A 119 -2.46 -19.18 -4.57
CA ASP A 119 -3.30 -18.10 -5.08
C ASP A 119 -3.65 -17.02 -4.03
N CYS A 120 -3.13 -17.16 -2.80
CA CYS A 120 -3.28 -16.15 -1.75
C CYS A 120 -2.39 -14.94 -2.06
N LEU A 121 -2.96 -13.74 -2.08
CA LEU A 121 -2.20 -12.50 -2.36
C LEU A 121 -1.08 -12.24 -1.35
N ALA A 122 -1.32 -12.47 -0.06
CA ALA A 122 -0.26 -12.39 0.95
C ALA A 122 0.87 -13.40 0.70
N ASN A 123 0.55 -14.61 0.22
CA ASN A 123 1.58 -15.59 -0.15
C ASN A 123 2.39 -15.11 -1.36
N ARG A 124 1.71 -14.70 -2.44
CA ARG A 124 2.37 -14.18 -3.65
C ARG A 124 3.25 -12.98 -3.35
N ALA A 125 2.80 -12.06 -2.49
CA ALA A 125 3.61 -10.94 -2.01
C ALA A 125 4.85 -11.41 -1.24
N THR A 126 4.67 -12.40 -0.36
CA THR A 126 5.76 -12.95 0.46
C THR A 126 6.82 -13.59 -0.41
N VAL A 127 6.42 -14.49 -1.32
CA VAL A 127 7.34 -15.16 -2.26
C VAL A 127 8.12 -14.13 -3.09
N LEU A 128 7.43 -13.16 -3.70
CA LEU A 128 8.09 -12.14 -4.51
C LEU A 128 9.06 -11.28 -3.69
N GLY A 129 8.68 -10.92 -2.46
CA GLY A 129 9.55 -10.15 -1.55
C GLY A 129 10.80 -10.93 -1.16
N GLU A 130 10.63 -12.19 -0.75
CA GLU A 130 11.73 -13.08 -0.33
C GLU A 130 12.69 -13.38 -1.47
N GLU A 131 12.19 -13.64 -2.68
CA GLU A 131 13.00 -13.80 -3.90
C GLU A 131 13.89 -12.58 -4.19
N LYS A 132 13.46 -11.40 -3.74
CA LYS A 132 14.18 -10.12 -3.88
C LYS A 132 15.00 -9.75 -2.64
N GLY A 133 15.08 -10.64 -1.65
CA GLY A 133 15.87 -10.44 -0.43
C GLY A 133 15.21 -9.55 0.62
N TYR A 134 13.91 -9.30 0.52
CA TYR A 134 13.17 -8.55 1.54
C TYR A 134 12.85 -9.46 2.73
N LYS A 135 12.90 -8.90 3.94
CA LYS A 135 12.27 -9.54 5.10
C LYS A 135 10.79 -9.18 5.09
N VAL A 136 9.92 -10.19 5.00
CA VAL A 136 8.47 -9.97 4.84
C VAL A 136 7.74 -10.19 6.17
N PHE A 137 6.80 -9.30 6.48
CA PHE A 137 5.92 -9.41 7.64
C PHE A 137 4.47 -9.18 7.22
N ILE A 138 3.55 -9.97 7.77
CA ILE A 138 2.11 -9.76 7.59
C ILE A 138 1.55 -9.10 8.86
N LEU A 139 1.00 -7.89 8.73
CA LEU A 139 0.66 -7.03 9.86
C LEU A 139 -0.83 -7.13 10.22
N PRO A 140 -1.18 -7.50 11.46
CA PRO A 140 -2.56 -7.39 11.94
C PRO A 140 -3.01 -5.92 12.04
N GLY A 141 -2.09 -4.97 12.16
CA GLY A 141 -2.36 -3.53 12.07
C GLY A 141 -1.07 -2.70 12.08
N GLY A 142 -1.16 -1.42 11.73
CA GLY A 142 0.00 -0.52 11.62
C GLY A 142 0.72 -0.26 12.94
N SER A 143 0.05 -0.49 14.08
CA SER A 143 0.70 -0.42 15.38
C SER A 143 1.87 -1.39 15.51
N CYS A 144 1.95 -2.47 14.73
CA CYS A 144 3.07 -3.44 14.81
C CYS A 144 4.40 -2.90 14.27
N ILE A 145 4.38 -1.81 13.48
CA ILE A 145 5.58 -1.31 12.79
C ILE A 145 6.68 -0.90 13.79
N HIS A 146 6.33 -0.38 14.97
CA HIS A 146 7.33 -0.01 15.98
C HIS A 146 8.19 -1.20 16.45
N LYS A 147 7.58 -2.38 16.65
CA LYS A 147 8.32 -3.58 17.05
C LYS A 147 9.17 -4.10 15.90
N ILE A 148 8.63 -4.07 14.69
CA ILE A 148 9.34 -4.55 13.49
C ILE A 148 10.62 -3.74 13.29
N LEU A 149 10.53 -2.41 13.29
CA LEU A 149 11.70 -1.53 13.10
C LEU A 149 12.63 -1.49 14.32
N GLY A 150 12.11 -1.75 15.53
CA GLY A 150 12.94 -1.89 16.73
C GLY A 150 13.79 -3.16 16.74
N ASN A 151 13.25 -4.26 16.19
CA ASN A 151 13.88 -5.58 16.22
C ASN A 151 14.47 -6.01 14.86
N THR A 152 14.37 -5.17 13.83
CA THR A 152 14.92 -5.45 12.49
C THR A 152 15.74 -4.27 12.00
N ASN A 153 17.00 -4.53 11.69
CA ASN A 153 17.85 -3.54 11.02
C ASN A 153 17.48 -3.47 9.53
N CYS A 154 16.81 -2.39 9.12
CA CYS A 154 16.46 -2.14 7.72
C CYS A 154 16.75 -0.69 7.33
N ASP A 155 17.03 -0.50 6.04
CA ASP A 155 17.36 0.78 5.42
C ASP A 155 16.16 1.35 4.64
N ALA A 156 15.13 0.56 4.34
CA ALA A 156 13.91 1.02 3.68
C ALA A 156 12.72 0.06 3.90
N VAL A 157 11.51 0.60 3.75
CA VAL A 157 10.24 -0.11 3.99
C VAL A 157 9.30 -0.01 2.78
N LEU A 158 8.78 -1.12 2.31
CA LEU A 158 7.69 -1.18 1.33
C LEU A 158 6.43 -1.67 2.04
N GLY A 159 5.32 -0.92 1.96
CA GLY A 159 4.04 -1.29 2.54
C GLY A 159 3.00 -1.68 1.48
N ILE A 160 2.15 -2.67 1.77
CA ILE A 160 0.95 -3.01 1.00
C ILE A 160 -0.27 -2.97 1.92
N ALA A 161 -1.12 -1.94 1.80
CA ALA A 161 -2.30 -1.78 2.66
C ALA A 161 -3.33 -0.81 2.07
N CYS A 162 -4.42 -0.57 2.82
CA CYS A 162 -5.34 0.52 2.51
C CYS A 162 -4.66 1.89 2.73
N PRO A 163 -5.21 2.98 2.16
CA PRO A 163 -4.59 4.31 2.28
C PRO A 163 -4.26 4.75 3.69
N ASP A 164 -5.20 4.57 4.63
CA ASP A 164 -5.02 4.91 6.05
C ASP A 164 -3.75 4.28 6.65
N GLU A 165 -3.59 2.97 6.48
CA GLU A 165 -2.48 2.21 7.05
C GLU A 165 -1.15 2.57 6.37
N ILE A 166 -1.17 2.88 5.06
CA ILE A 166 0.01 3.38 4.37
C ILE A 166 0.40 4.78 4.88
N LYS A 167 -0.56 5.70 5.04
CA LYS A 167 -0.28 7.05 5.55
C LYS A 167 0.30 7.01 6.97
N LEU A 168 -0.28 6.22 7.86
CA LEU A 168 0.25 5.98 9.22
C LEU A 168 1.66 5.36 9.18
N GLY A 169 1.86 4.38 8.30
CA GLY A 169 3.17 3.77 8.09
C GLY A 169 4.20 4.77 7.59
N ILE A 170 3.83 5.65 6.65
CA ILE A 170 4.70 6.71 6.13
C ILE A 170 5.13 7.65 7.26
N GLU A 171 4.19 8.23 8.00
CA GLU A 171 4.49 9.15 9.09
C GLU A 171 5.48 8.53 10.10
N PHE A 172 5.23 7.28 10.50
CA PHE A 172 6.10 6.60 11.45
C PHE A 172 7.50 6.31 10.88
N VAL A 173 7.59 5.78 9.65
CA VAL A 173 8.88 5.41 9.04
C VAL A 173 9.70 6.65 8.70
N GLU A 174 9.06 7.72 8.25
CA GLU A 174 9.69 9.03 8.05
C GLU A 174 10.27 9.59 9.35
N SER A 175 9.57 9.44 10.49
CA SER A 175 10.07 9.87 11.80
C SER A 175 11.36 9.14 12.23
N LYS A 176 11.66 7.99 11.61
CA LYS A 176 12.91 7.22 11.79
C LYS A 176 13.98 7.56 10.76
N GLY A 177 13.72 8.48 9.83
CA GLY A 177 14.64 8.88 8.76
C GLY A 177 14.83 7.80 7.69
N LEU A 178 13.88 6.88 7.55
CA LEU A 178 13.95 5.78 6.59
C LEU A 178 13.08 6.07 5.36
N PRO A 179 13.56 5.76 4.14
CA PRO A 179 12.73 5.73 2.94
C PRO A 179 11.58 4.72 3.06
N ILE A 180 10.40 5.14 2.61
CA ILE A 180 9.21 4.30 2.53
C ILE A 180 8.49 4.49 1.21
N LYS A 181 8.02 3.36 0.66
CA LYS A 181 7.08 3.32 -0.47
C LYS A 181 5.82 2.56 -0.07
N GLY A 182 4.69 2.91 -0.66
CA GLY A 182 3.39 2.29 -0.44
C GLY A 182 2.74 1.80 -1.73
N ILE A 183 2.20 0.59 -1.68
CA ILE A 183 1.30 0.01 -2.69
C ILE A 183 -0.09 -0.06 -2.07
N LEU A 184 -1.04 0.54 -2.77
CA LEU A 184 -2.42 0.59 -2.32
C LEU A 184 -3.19 -0.66 -2.73
N LEU A 185 -4.10 -1.09 -1.85
CA LEU A 185 -5.13 -2.04 -2.22
C LEU A 185 -6.01 -1.44 -3.32
N THR A 186 -6.16 -2.16 -4.43
CA THR A 186 -7.09 -1.83 -5.51
C THR A 186 -8.53 -2.06 -5.07
N LYS A 187 -8.76 -3.03 -4.18
CA LYS A 187 -10.05 -3.25 -3.52
C LYS A 187 -9.85 -3.26 -2.01
N ASN A 188 -10.46 -2.29 -1.33
CA ASN A 188 -10.35 -2.15 0.13
C ASN A 188 -11.36 -3.04 0.87
N GLY A 189 -11.25 -3.05 2.21
CA GLY A 189 -12.04 -3.88 3.12
C GLY A 189 -11.16 -4.60 4.13
N CYS A 190 -11.79 -5.37 5.02
CA CYS A 190 -11.09 -6.18 6.03
C CYS A 190 -10.88 -7.65 5.60
N ALA A 191 -11.46 -8.05 4.46
CA ALA A 191 -11.31 -9.36 3.84
C ALA A 191 -11.62 -9.27 2.34
N ASN A 192 -11.16 -10.24 1.55
CA ASN A 192 -11.34 -10.28 0.09
C ASN A 192 -10.82 -9.00 -0.61
N THR A 193 -9.72 -8.45 -0.09
CA THR A 193 -9.03 -7.30 -0.66
C THR A 193 -8.15 -7.72 -1.84
N GLU A 194 -7.86 -6.78 -2.72
CA GLU A 194 -6.98 -7.01 -3.88
C GLU A 194 -5.93 -5.92 -3.99
N PHE A 195 -4.79 -6.24 -4.61
CA PHE A 195 -3.78 -5.28 -5.05
C PHE A 195 -3.15 -5.76 -6.36
N ASN A 196 -2.56 -4.84 -7.11
CA ASN A 196 -1.89 -5.16 -8.36
C ASN A 196 -0.49 -5.75 -8.12
N LEU A 197 -0.29 -7.00 -8.55
CA LEU A 197 0.99 -7.70 -8.37
C LEU A 197 2.09 -7.20 -9.30
N ASP A 198 1.77 -6.65 -10.45
CA ASP A 198 2.76 -6.04 -11.34
C ASP A 198 3.30 -4.76 -10.72
N SER A 199 2.45 -3.95 -10.06
CA SER A 199 2.92 -2.83 -9.23
C SER A 199 3.85 -3.27 -8.10
N LEU A 200 3.61 -4.44 -7.50
CA LEU A 200 4.55 -5.01 -6.52
C LEU A 200 5.89 -5.39 -7.18
N LYS A 201 5.87 -6.10 -8.31
CA LYS A 201 7.10 -6.48 -9.02
C LYS A 201 7.93 -5.26 -9.42
N GLU A 202 7.29 -4.18 -9.86
CA GLU A 202 7.94 -2.91 -10.20
C GLU A 202 8.54 -2.21 -8.97
N ALA A 203 7.87 -2.27 -7.82
CA ALA A 203 8.34 -1.66 -6.58
C ALA A 203 9.48 -2.45 -5.90
N LEU A 204 9.62 -3.75 -6.20
CA LEU A 204 10.67 -4.61 -5.69
C LEU A 204 11.95 -4.44 -6.53
N VAL A 205 12.79 -3.48 -6.10
CA VAL A 205 14.05 -3.07 -6.75
C VAL A 205 15.28 -3.46 -5.95
#